data_AF-A0A925USJ4-F1
#
_entry.id   AF-A0A925USJ4-F1
#
_cell.length_a   1.000
_cell.length_b   1.000
_cell.length_c   1.000
_cell.angle_alpha   90.00
_cell.angle_beta   90.00
_cell.angle_gamma   90.00
#
_symmetry.space_group_name_H-M   'P 1'
#
loop_
_entity.id
_entity.type
_entity.pdbx_description
1 polymer ?
#
loop_
_entity_poly.entity_id
_entity_poly.type
_entity_poly.pdbx_seq_one_letter_code
_entity_poly.pdbx_strand_id
1 'polypeptide(L)'
;MLLVLLWIAFIFYNSSNNYVTSNQISFKFLNLLKNGKNLVLDKDVKVETNNKQIYLPTTTRDKKLNLFIRKNAHAFEYIIIAVLLSHMLIVHGMRGRDAIIYILFISLLFAVTDEFHQLFIPGRGSKVSDVIIDFGGTLIGLGSYYLFKFKLLNLKKPKVLN
;
A
#
# COMPACT_ATOMS: atom_id res chain seq x y z
N MET A 1 15.18 9.73 7.70
CA MET A 1 15.86 9.15 6.53
C MET A 1 15.90 7.62 6.61
N LEU A 2 16.49 7.01 7.65
CA LEU A 2 16.56 5.54 7.79
C LEU A 2 15.20 4.84 7.64
N LEU A 3 14.16 5.34 8.31
CA LEU A 3 12.81 4.76 8.26
C LEU A 3 12.20 4.79 6.84
N VAL A 4 12.49 5.82 6.05
CA VAL A 4 12.04 5.93 4.65
C VAL A 4 12.72 4.85 3.81
N LEU A 5 14.03 4.68 3.96
CA LEU A 5 14.79 3.66 3.23
C LEU A 5 14.33 2.24 3.59
N LEU A 6 14.09 1.97 4.88
CA LEU A 6 13.55 0.69 5.34
C LEU A 6 12.16 0.41 4.74
N TRP A 7 11.31 1.42 4.67
CA TRP A 7 9.96 1.26 4.09
C TRP A 7 10.01 1.05 2.57
N ILE A 8 10.90 1.75 1.86
CA ILE A 8 11.12 1.51 0.43
C ILE A 8 11.62 0.08 0.20
N ALA A 9 12.59 -0.39 0.99
CA ALA A 9 13.08 -1.76 0.90
C ALA A 9 11.95 -2.79 1.15
N PHE A 10 11.05 -2.49 2.09
CA PHE A 10 9.87 -3.31 2.35
C PHE A 10 8.91 -3.37 1.14
N ILE A 11 8.64 -2.25 0.47
CA ILE A 11 7.81 -2.20 -0.75
C ILE A 11 8.43 -3.07 -1.85
N PHE A 12 9.71 -2.88 -2.15
CA PHE A 12 10.39 -3.68 -3.19
C PHE A 12 10.49 -5.16 -2.83
N TYR A 13 10.65 -5.50 -1.55
CA TYR A 13 10.57 -6.88 -1.08
C TYR A 13 9.18 -7.48 -1.34
N ASN A 14 8.10 -6.75 -1.06
CA ASN A 14 6.73 -7.21 -1.33
C ASN A 14 6.46 -7.34 -2.83
N SER A 15 6.96 -6.39 -3.63
CA SER A 15 6.90 -6.37 -5.08
C SER A 15 7.61 -7.55 -5.71
N SER A 16 8.77 -7.94 -5.17
CA SER A 16 9.57 -9.10 -5.60
C SER A 16 8.85 -10.44 -5.46
N ASN A 17 7.76 -10.51 -4.70
CA ASN A 17 6.96 -11.73 -4.62
C ASN A 17 6.17 -11.97 -5.91
N ASN A 18 6.24 -13.19 -6.43
CA ASN A 18 5.45 -13.60 -7.59
C ASN A 18 3.93 -13.49 -7.34
N TYR A 19 3.16 -13.56 -8.42
CA TYR A 19 1.70 -13.42 -8.36
C TYR A 19 1.05 -14.46 -7.45
N VAL A 20 1.54 -15.71 -7.45
CA VAL A 20 0.95 -16.82 -6.68
C VAL A 20 1.09 -16.56 -5.18
N THR A 21 2.30 -16.25 -4.70
CA THR A 21 2.57 -15.95 -3.29
C THR A 21 1.79 -14.73 -2.81
N SER A 22 1.80 -13.64 -3.58
CA SER A 22 1.04 -12.43 -3.21
C SER A 22 -0.46 -12.69 -3.17
N ASN A 23 -0.98 -13.45 -4.14
CA ASN A 23 -2.39 -13.85 -4.17
C ASN A 23 -2.77 -14.71 -2.94
N GLN A 24 -1.89 -15.61 -2.48
CA GLN A 24 -2.12 -16.42 -1.28
C GLN A 24 -2.16 -15.58 0.01
N ILE A 25 -1.25 -14.62 0.17
CA ILE A 25 -1.21 -13.75 1.36
C ILE A 25 -2.51 -12.95 1.48
N SER A 26 -2.94 -12.31 0.39
CA SER A 26 -4.20 -11.56 0.35
C SER A 26 -5.40 -12.48 0.59
N PHE A 27 -5.36 -13.72 0.08
CA PHE A 27 -6.47 -14.66 0.22
C PHE A 27 -6.60 -15.18 1.65
N LYS A 28 -5.46 -15.45 2.32
CA LYS A 28 -5.44 -15.77 3.76
C LYS A 28 -6.08 -14.65 4.57
N PHE A 29 -5.77 -13.40 4.26
CA PHE A 29 -6.40 -12.25 4.92
C PHE A 29 -7.92 -12.16 4.65
N LEU A 30 -8.35 -12.39 3.41
CA LEU A 30 -9.77 -12.46 3.06
C LEU A 30 -10.49 -13.55 3.87
N ASN A 31 -9.90 -14.73 4.01
CA ASN A 31 -10.47 -15.82 4.80
C ASN A 31 -10.52 -15.50 6.29
N LEU A 32 -9.50 -14.82 6.84
CA LEU A 32 -9.54 -14.32 8.22
C LEU A 32 -10.71 -13.34 8.43
N LEU A 33 -10.94 -12.41 7.49
CA LEU A 33 -12.07 -11.47 7.54
C LEU A 33 -13.44 -12.16 7.44
N LYS A 34 -13.55 -13.21 6.62
CA LYS A 34 -14.79 -14.00 6.47
C LYS A 34 -15.08 -14.83 7.72
N ASN A 35 -14.05 -15.48 8.27
CA ASN A 35 -14.17 -16.27 9.50
C ASN A 35 -14.59 -15.41 10.70
N GLY A 36 -14.06 -14.18 10.82
CA GLY A 36 -14.50 -13.22 11.84
C GLY A 36 -15.94 -12.72 11.66
N LYS A 37 -16.59 -13.01 10.52
CA LYS A 37 -17.96 -12.58 10.20
C LYS A 37 -18.95 -13.75 10.06
N ASN A 38 -18.58 -14.99 10.43
CA ASN A 38 -19.38 -16.21 10.20
C ASN A 38 -19.89 -16.34 8.74
N LEU A 39 -19.16 -15.78 7.78
CA LEU A 39 -19.47 -15.91 6.36
C LEU A 39 -18.76 -17.16 5.84
N VAL A 40 -19.36 -18.33 6.10
CA VAL A 40 -18.95 -19.60 5.50
C VAL A 40 -19.32 -19.55 4.01
N LEU A 41 -18.35 -19.25 3.16
CA LEU A 41 -18.45 -19.45 1.72
C LEU A 41 -17.47 -20.55 1.32
N ASP A 42 -18.06 -21.73 1.24
CA ASP A 42 -17.87 -22.84 0.30
C ASP A 42 -16.46 -23.09 -0.28
N LYS A 43 -15.96 -24.28 0.09
CA LYS A 43 -14.91 -25.09 -0.56
C LYS A 43 -13.78 -24.29 -1.24
N ASP A 44 -12.78 -23.94 -0.43
CA ASP A 44 -11.41 -23.76 -0.91
C ASP A 44 -11.02 -25.03 -1.70
N VAL A 45 -10.76 -24.91 -3.00
CA VAL A 45 -10.17 -26.02 -3.77
C VAL A 45 -8.73 -26.16 -3.29
N LYS A 46 -8.47 -27.27 -2.59
CA LYS A 46 -7.12 -27.72 -2.26
C LYS A 46 -6.45 -28.13 -3.57
N VAL A 47 -5.66 -27.25 -4.16
CA VAL A 47 -4.79 -27.63 -5.27
C VAL A 47 -3.49 -28.14 -4.65
N GLU A 48 -3.29 -29.46 -4.67
CA GLU A 48 -2.00 -30.07 -4.34
C GLU A 48 -1.07 -29.93 -5.54
N THR A 49 0.04 -29.23 -5.33
CA THR A 49 1.16 -29.28 -6.27
C THR A 49 2.43 -29.37 -5.43
N ASN A 50 3.18 -30.47 -5.57
CA ASN A 50 4.45 -30.71 -4.90
C ASN A 50 4.42 -30.55 -3.36
N ASN A 51 3.56 -31.31 -2.67
CA ASN A 51 3.41 -31.32 -1.20
C ASN A 51 3.11 -29.94 -0.56
N LYS A 52 2.70 -28.95 -1.34
CA LYS A 52 2.38 -27.60 -0.86
C LYS A 52 0.91 -27.31 -1.15
N GLN A 53 0.16 -27.04 -0.08
CA GLN A 53 -1.25 -26.66 -0.18
C GLN A 53 -1.35 -25.20 -0.64
N ILE A 54 -1.95 -24.99 -1.80
CA ILE A 54 -2.17 -23.66 -2.37
C ILE A 54 -3.67 -23.36 -2.30
N TYR A 55 -4.02 -22.38 -1.46
CA TYR A 55 -5.38 -21.85 -1.37
C TYR A 55 -5.55 -20.76 -2.44
N LEU A 56 -6.46 -21.00 -3.38
CA LEU A 56 -6.78 -20.06 -4.45
C LEU A 56 -8.26 -19.69 -4.37
N PRO A 57 -8.62 -18.42 -4.60
CA PRO A 57 -10.02 -18.02 -4.69
C PRO A 57 -10.72 -18.79 -5.82
N THR A 58 -11.73 -19.57 -5.46
CA THR A 58 -12.47 -20.47 -6.36
C THR A 58 -13.58 -19.74 -7.10
N THR A 59 -14.26 -18.81 -6.41
CA THR A 59 -15.34 -18.02 -7.00
C THR A 59 -14.81 -16.78 -7.72
N THR A 60 -15.51 -16.35 -8.77
CA THR A 60 -15.23 -15.08 -9.48
C THR A 60 -15.29 -13.87 -8.53
N ARG A 61 -16.19 -13.92 -7.54
CA ARG A 61 -16.31 -12.90 -6.50
C ARG A 61 -15.05 -12.82 -5.64
N ASP A 62 -14.55 -13.97 -5.17
CA ASP A 62 -13.35 -14.02 -4.33
C ASP A 62 -12.09 -13.63 -5.08
N LYS A 63 -11.99 -13.97 -6.37
CA LYS A 63 -10.89 -13.50 -7.23
C LYS A 63 -10.87 -11.97 -7.31
N LYS A 64 -12.03 -11.34 -7.52
CA LYS A 64 -12.17 -9.87 -7.56
C LYS A 64 -11.86 -9.24 -6.20
N LEU A 65 -12.39 -9.79 -5.11
CA LEU A 65 -12.13 -9.30 -3.75
C LEU A 65 -10.66 -9.44 -3.37
N ASN A 66 -10.02 -10.55 -3.71
CA ASN A 66 -8.61 -10.77 -3.43
C ASN A 66 -7.72 -9.78 -4.18
N LEU A 67 -8.02 -9.57 -5.48
CA LEU A 67 -7.36 -8.55 -6.29
C LEU A 67 -7.56 -7.16 -5.68
N PHE A 68 -8.77 -6.85 -5.24
CA PHE A 68 -9.09 -5.58 -4.58
C PHE A 68 -8.28 -5.39 -3.30
N ILE A 69 -8.24 -6.38 -2.41
CA ILE A 69 -7.45 -6.34 -1.16
C ILE A 69 -5.98 -6.09 -1.48
N ARG A 70 -5.41 -6.82 -2.44
CA ARG A 70 -4.01 -6.66 -2.85
C ARG A 70 -3.71 -5.25 -3.36
N LYS A 71 -4.56 -4.72 -4.25
CA LYS A 71 -4.38 -3.35 -4.78
C LYS A 71 -4.48 -2.28 -3.70
N ASN A 72 -5.37 -2.46 -2.73
CA ASN A 72 -5.49 -1.52 -1.61
C ASN A 72 -4.32 -1.65 -0.62
N ALA A 73 -3.70 -2.83 -0.50
CA ALA A 73 -2.49 -2.99 0.30
C ALA A 73 -1.32 -2.18 -0.26
N HIS A 74 -1.11 -2.21 -1.58
CA HIS A 74 -0.11 -1.36 -2.23
C HIS A 74 -0.43 0.13 -2.07
N ALA A 75 -1.68 0.55 -2.33
CA ALA A 75 -2.08 1.94 -2.07
C ALA A 75 -1.80 2.38 -0.62
N PHE A 76 -1.97 1.48 0.36
CA PHE A 76 -1.65 1.75 1.76
C PHE A 76 -0.14 1.86 2.03
N GLU A 77 0.70 1.07 1.37
CA GLU A 77 2.16 1.24 1.41
C GLU A 77 2.57 2.64 0.93
N TYR A 78 1.91 3.16 -0.11
CA TYR A 78 2.12 4.51 -0.64
C TYR A 78 1.52 5.63 0.23
N ILE A 79 0.47 5.36 1.01
CA ILE A 79 0.03 6.27 2.07
C ILE A 79 1.16 6.46 3.09
N ILE A 80 1.76 5.35 3.54
CA ILE A 80 2.82 5.38 4.55
C ILE A 80 4.07 6.07 4.01
N ILE A 81 4.51 5.78 2.78
CA ILE A 81 5.69 6.45 2.22
C ILE A 81 5.48 7.96 2.13
N ALA A 82 4.29 8.42 1.74
CA ALA A 82 3.97 9.85 1.66
C ALA A 82 4.03 10.53 3.04
N VAL A 83 3.50 9.88 4.08
CA VAL A 83 3.58 10.36 5.47
C VAL A 83 5.05 10.45 5.95
N LEU A 84 5.84 9.42 5.66
CA LEU A 84 7.26 9.37 6.06
C LEU A 84 8.10 10.41 5.31
N LEU A 85 7.90 10.58 4.00
CA LEU A 85 8.55 11.61 3.20
C LEU A 85 8.14 13.01 3.67
N SER A 86 6.85 13.23 3.93
CA SER A 86 6.35 14.50 4.48
C SER A 86 7.06 14.86 5.79
N HIS A 87 7.15 13.91 6.72
CA HIS A 87 7.84 14.12 7.98
C HIS A 87 9.33 14.39 7.78
N MET A 88 10.01 13.59 6.94
CA MET A 88 11.43 13.75 6.64
C MET A 88 11.74 15.14 6.08
N LEU A 89 11.05 15.58 5.02
CA LEU A 89 11.34 16.84 4.35
C LEU A 89 11.13 18.04 5.29
N ILE A 90 10.09 18.00 6.13
CA ILE A 90 9.79 19.06 7.08
C ILE A 90 10.86 19.17 8.18
N VAL A 91 11.37 18.04 8.67
CA VAL A 91 12.46 18.02 9.66
C VAL A 91 13.76 18.57 9.06
N HIS A 92 14.00 18.36 7.76
CA HIS A 92 15.16 18.90 7.05
C HIS A 92 14.93 20.34 6.52
N GLY A 93 13.88 21.02 6.98
CA GLY A 93 13.65 22.45 6.71
C GLY A 93 12.87 22.76 5.42
N MET A 94 12.55 21.76 4.59
CA MET A 94 11.73 21.98 3.40
C MET A 94 10.26 22.14 3.76
N ARG A 95 9.61 23.18 3.22
CA ARG A 95 8.24 23.56 3.59
C ARG A 95 7.45 24.03 2.37
N GLY A 96 6.13 24.09 2.52
CA GLY A 96 5.25 24.64 1.50
C GLY A 96 5.20 23.81 0.23
N ARG A 97 5.19 24.51 -0.91
CA ARG A 97 4.95 23.92 -2.24
C ARG A 97 6.07 22.99 -2.68
N ASP A 98 7.33 23.35 -2.39
CA ASP A 98 8.48 22.55 -2.82
C ASP A 98 8.44 21.16 -2.18
N ALA A 99 8.22 21.08 -0.87
CA ALA A 99 8.08 19.80 -0.18
C ALA A 99 6.99 18.92 -0.80
N ILE A 100 5.83 19.50 -1.14
CA ILE A 100 4.74 18.79 -1.82
C ILE A 100 5.19 18.25 -3.18
N ILE A 101 5.81 19.09 -4.01
CA ILE A 101 6.30 18.69 -5.34
C ILE A 101 7.28 17.53 -5.24
N TYR A 102 8.25 17.61 -4.32
CA TYR A 102 9.23 16.54 -4.12
C TYR A 102 8.57 15.24 -3.65
N ILE A 103 7.62 15.28 -2.71
CA ILE A 103 6.91 14.08 -2.24
C ILE A 103 6.15 13.42 -3.39
N LEU A 104 5.40 14.21 -4.16
CA LEU A 104 4.64 13.69 -5.29
C LEU A 104 5.56 13.11 -6.37
N PHE A 105 6.63 13.82 -6.70
CA PHE A 105 7.58 13.36 -7.72
C PHE A 105 8.30 12.07 -7.29
N ILE A 106 8.82 12.02 -6.07
CA ILE A 106 9.53 10.86 -5.54
C ILE A 106 8.59 9.65 -5.44
N SER A 107 7.38 9.83 -4.89
CA SER A 107 6.41 8.74 -4.80
C SER A 107 5.94 8.24 -6.18
N LEU A 108 5.75 9.13 -7.16
CA LEU A 108 5.39 8.74 -8.52
C LEU A 108 6.52 7.93 -9.17
N LEU A 109 7.78 8.37 -9.01
CA LEU A 109 8.94 7.62 -9.50
C LEU A 109 9.01 6.22 -8.87
N PHE A 110 8.74 6.11 -7.57
CA PHE A 110 8.69 4.79 -6.92
C PHE A 110 7.54 3.93 -7.44
N ALA A 111 6.33 4.48 -7.62
CA ALA A 111 5.20 3.75 -8.21
C ALA A 111 5.51 3.23 -9.62
N VAL A 112 6.12 4.05 -10.46
CA VAL A 112 6.55 3.64 -11.80
C VAL A 112 7.65 2.59 -11.73
N THR A 113 8.64 2.76 -10.85
CA THR A 113 9.75 1.81 -10.69
C THR A 113 9.28 0.47 -10.14
N ASP A 114 8.30 0.48 -9.23
CA ASP A 114 7.72 -0.74 -8.67
C ASP A 114 7.00 -1.56 -9.74
N GLU A 115 6.12 -0.92 -10.50
CA GLU A 115 5.41 -1.54 -11.61
C GLU A 115 6.35 -2.02 -12.72
N PHE A 116 7.41 -1.25 -13.00
CA PHE A 116 8.48 -1.67 -13.90
C PHE A 116 9.24 -2.88 -13.37
N HIS A 117 9.56 -2.92 -12.08
CA HIS A 117 10.20 -4.08 -11.45
C HIS A 117 9.30 -5.33 -11.52
N GLN A 118 8.00 -5.17 -11.30
CA GLN A 118 7.03 -6.26 -11.41
C GLN A 118 6.94 -6.87 -12.81
N LEU A 119 7.25 -6.12 -13.88
CA LEU A 119 7.30 -6.67 -15.26
C LEU A 119 8.33 -7.81 -15.41
N PHE A 120 9.40 -7.79 -14.62
CA PHE A 120 10.45 -8.82 -14.68
C PHE A 120 10.11 -10.06 -13.85
N ILE A 121 8.99 -10.05 -13.13
CA ILE A 121 8.59 -11.14 -12.25
C ILE A 121 7.61 -12.06 -12.98
N PRO A 122 7.91 -13.36 -13.11
CA PRO A 122 7.04 -14.30 -13.80
C PRO A 122 5.61 -14.32 -13.24
N GLY A 123 4.62 -14.19 -14.13
CA GLY A 123 3.20 -14.23 -13.80
C GLY A 123 2.64 -12.95 -13.15
N ARG A 124 3.45 -11.91 -12.97
CA ARG A 124 2.98 -10.55 -12.68
C ARG A 124 2.74 -9.81 -13.99
N GLY A 125 1.75 -8.93 -13.99
CA GLY A 125 1.50 -8.01 -15.09
C GLY A 125 1.52 -6.59 -14.56
N SER A 126 2.13 -5.67 -15.30
CA SER A 126 2.10 -4.26 -14.95
C SER A 126 0.94 -3.55 -15.62
N LYS A 127 0.33 -2.61 -14.90
CA LYS A 127 -0.73 -1.76 -15.44
C LYS A 127 -0.56 -0.33 -14.98
N VAL A 128 -0.78 0.61 -15.90
CA VAL A 128 -0.85 2.04 -15.59
C VAL A 128 -1.91 2.32 -14.51
N SER A 129 -2.99 1.54 -14.47
CA SER A 129 -4.00 1.65 -13.40
C SER A 129 -3.44 1.39 -12.00
N ASP A 130 -2.40 0.58 -11.88
CA ASP A 130 -1.82 0.20 -10.60
C ASP A 130 -0.92 1.35 -10.09
N VAL A 131 -0.12 1.96 -10.97
CA VAL A 131 0.58 3.24 -10.68
C VAL A 131 -0.38 4.32 -10.21
N ILE A 132 -1.53 4.47 -10.86
CA ILE A 132 -2.53 5.50 -10.49
C ILE A 132 -3.12 5.23 -9.11
N ILE A 133 -3.42 3.97 -8.77
CA ILE A 133 -3.96 3.59 -7.47
C ILE A 133 -2.93 3.89 -6.36
N ASP A 134 -1.67 3.52 -6.58
CA ASP A 134 -0.57 3.72 -5.65
C ASP A 134 -0.27 5.22 -5.46
N PHE A 135 -0.25 5.97 -6.56
CA PHE A 135 -0.12 7.43 -6.51
C PHE A 135 -1.33 8.09 -5.81
N GLY A 136 -2.54 7.56 -5.99
CA GLY A 136 -3.72 7.97 -5.23
C GLY A 136 -3.54 7.78 -3.73
N GLY A 137 -2.92 6.67 -3.31
CA GLY A 137 -2.49 6.45 -1.93
C GLY A 137 -1.54 7.55 -1.42
N THR A 138 -0.58 7.95 -2.25
CA THR A 138 0.33 9.08 -1.92
C THR A 138 -0.43 10.37 -1.65
N LEU A 139 -1.42 10.72 -2.47
CA LEU A 139 -2.24 11.92 -2.26
C LEU A 139 -3.01 11.87 -0.94
N ILE A 140 -3.58 10.72 -0.59
CA ILE A 140 -4.26 10.50 0.69
C ILE A 140 -3.29 10.64 1.86
N GLY A 141 -2.11 10.03 1.77
CA GLY A 141 -1.06 10.12 2.79
C GLY A 141 -0.58 11.56 3.02
N LEU A 142 -0.34 12.30 1.94
CA LEU A 142 0.04 13.70 1.99
C LEU A 142 -1.05 14.55 2.66
N GLY A 143 -2.30 14.41 2.22
CA GLY A 143 -3.44 15.14 2.79
C GLY A 143 -3.65 14.84 4.27
N SER A 144 -3.61 13.55 4.65
CA SER A 144 -3.77 13.12 6.04
C SER A 144 -2.65 13.67 6.95
N TYR A 145 -1.41 13.71 6.46
CA TYR A 145 -0.28 14.27 7.18
C TYR A 145 -0.49 15.77 7.47
N TYR A 146 -0.83 16.56 6.46
CA TYR A 146 -1.05 18.01 6.65
C TYR A 146 -2.27 18.30 7.52
N LEU A 147 -3.35 17.52 7.38
CA LEU A 147 -4.53 17.63 8.24
C LEU A 147 -4.17 17.35 9.71
N PHE A 148 -3.41 16.28 9.96
CA PHE A 148 -2.96 15.92 11.31
C PHE A 148 -2.06 17.01 11.89
N LYS A 149 -1.10 17.52 11.11
CA LYS A 149 -0.21 18.62 11.52
C LYS A 149 -1.00 19.88 11.84
N PHE A 150 -1.98 20.26 11.01
CA PHE A 150 -2.85 21.40 11.25
C PHE A 150 -3.63 21.26 12.56
N LYS A 151 -4.25 20.08 12.79
CA LYS A 151 -4.96 19.80 14.03
C LYS A 151 -4.04 19.87 15.26
N LEU A 152 -2.85 19.27 15.17
CA LEU A 152 -1.85 19.29 16.24
C LEU A 152 -1.40 20.73 16.58
N LEU A 153 -1.19 21.57 15.56
CA LEU A 153 -0.83 22.98 15.76
C LEU A 153 -1.97 23.77 16.43
N ASN A 154 -3.23 23.52 16.06
CA ASN A 154 -4.38 24.18 16.69
C ASN A 154 -4.62 23.72 18.13
N LEU A 155 -4.30 22.47 18.47
CA LEU A 155 -4.38 21.97 19.85
C LEU A 155 -3.31 22.57 20.77
N LYS A 156 -2.15 22.95 20.23
CA LYS A 156 -1.05 23.56 20.99
C LYS A 156 -1.18 25.07 21.19
N LYS A 157 -2.12 25.74 20.52
CA LYS A 157 -2.37 27.16 20.78
C LYS A 157 -2.98 27.30 22.18
N PRO A 158 -2.35 28.06 23.11
CA PRO A 158 -2.99 28.32 24.39
C PRO A 158 -4.33 29.01 24.14
N LYS A 159 -5.40 28.50 24.77
CA LYS A 159 -6.65 29.26 24.85
C LYS A 159 -6.32 30.53 25.62
N VAL A 160 -6.17 31.65 24.93
CA VAL A 160 -6.24 32.96 25.57
C VAL A 160 -7.67 33.06 26.10
N LEU A 161 -7.84 32.90 27.41
CA LEU A 161 -9.11 33.15 28.08
C LEU A 161 -9.36 34.66 27.96
N ASN A 162 -10.36 35.04 27.16
CA ASN A 162 -10.95 36.37 27.20
C ASN A 162 -11.89 36.50 28.40
#